data_AF-A0A2V5KNA9-F1
#
_entry.id   AF-A0A2V5KNA9-F1
#
_cell.length_a   1.000
_cell.length_b   1.000
_cell.length_c   1.000
_cell.angle_alpha   90.00
_cell.angle_beta   90.00
_cell.angle_gamma   90.00
#
_symmetry.space_group_name_H-M   'P 1'
#
loop_
_entity.id
_entity.type
_entity.pdbx_description
1 polymer ?
#
loop_
_entity_poly.entity_id
_entity_poly.type
_entity_poly.pdbx_seq_one_letter_code
_entity_poly.pdbx_strand_id
1 'polypeptide(L)'
;MNLENFFSELKRRKVYSVAIAYVVGGWALAQGIAQVLPVFDIPNWVVRLIVVLIVLGFPVALTLSWFFDLTRYGIVRTPDRAPEVKIQNAEPSASSDKSIAVLPFNDLSPAKDHAYFGEGIAEELLGALAKVDGLRVAARRSSFWFKDKQAELAEIAGKLNVGHVLEGSVRRDGNRVRIRTTQKPRIF
;
A
#
# COMPACT_ATOMS: atom_id res chain seq x y z
N MET A 1 33.39 0.89 13.22
CA MET A 1 32.08 1.35 12.69
C MET A 1 31.51 0.21 11.86
N ASN A 2 30.41 -0.38 12.31
CA ASN A 2 29.87 -1.61 11.72
C ASN A 2 29.06 -1.29 10.45
N LEU A 3 29.56 -1.73 9.28
CA LEU A 3 28.88 -1.58 7.98
C LEU A 3 27.45 -2.15 8.01
N GLU A 4 27.23 -3.24 8.75
CA GLU A 4 25.96 -3.93 8.88
C GLU A 4 24.83 -3.02 9.46
N ASN A 5 25.18 -2.11 10.37
CA ASN A 5 24.24 -1.13 10.93
C ASN A 5 23.95 0.00 9.94
N PHE A 6 24.97 0.47 9.22
CA PHE A 6 24.80 1.50 8.19
C PHE A 6 23.94 1.01 7.00
N PHE A 7 24.06 -0.29 6.67
CA PHE A 7 23.26 -0.92 5.61
C PHE A 7 21.79 -1.13 6.01
N SER A 8 21.53 -1.37 7.30
CA SER A 8 20.16 -1.46 7.81
C SER A 8 19.49 -0.08 7.93
N GLU A 9 20.25 0.98 8.20
CA GLU A 9 19.78 2.38 8.19
C GLU A 9 19.28 2.83 6.81
N LEU A 10 20.05 2.54 5.75
CA LEU A 10 19.73 2.96 4.38
C LEU A 10 18.53 2.18 3.79
N LYS A 11 18.26 0.96 4.29
CA LYS A 11 17.17 0.08 3.79
C LYS A 11 15.81 0.60 4.21
N ARG A 12 15.77 1.37 5.29
CA ARG A 12 14.54 1.87 5.91
C ARG A 12 13.96 3.10 5.21
N ARG A 13 14.72 3.81 4.36
CA ARG A 13 14.28 5.06 3.70
C ARG A 13 14.19 5.01 2.17
N LYS A 14 14.12 3.82 1.55
CA LYS A 14 14.07 3.66 0.07
C LYS A 14 15.22 4.32 -0.70
N VAL A 15 16.31 4.73 -0.03
CA VAL A 15 17.44 5.43 -0.65
C VAL A 15 18.23 4.51 -1.60
N TYR A 16 18.24 3.20 -1.34
CA TYR A 16 18.89 2.22 -2.20
C TYR A 16 18.31 2.11 -3.60
N SER A 17 16.99 2.29 -3.78
CA SER A 17 16.40 2.25 -5.13
C SER A 17 16.95 3.35 -6.01
N VAL A 18 17.25 4.53 -5.43
CA VAL A 18 17.80 5.67 -6.15
C VAL A 18 19.29 5.47 -6.44
N ALA A 19 20.06 4.94 -5.46
CA ALA A 19 21.48 4.66 -5.64
C ALA A 19 21.74 3.58 -6.71
N ILE A 20 20.95 2.51 -6.73
CA ILE A 20 21.06 1.45 -7.73
C ILE A 20 20.63 1.95 -9.11
N ALA A 21 19.53 2.70 -9.19
CA ALA A 21 19.10 3.33 -10.44
C ALA A 21 20.17 4.28 -11.01
N TYR A 22 20.90 5.00 -10.14
CA TYR A 22 22.00 5.88 -10.54
C TYR A 22 23.17 5.10 -11.15
N VAL A 23 23.60 4.01 -10.50
CA VAL A 23 24.69 3.18 -10.99
C VAL A 23 24.33 2.50 -12.30
N VAL A 24 23.13 1.92 -12.40
CA VAL A 24 22.67 1.19 -13.59
C VAL A 24 22.37 2.13 -14.76
N GLY A 25 21.68 3.24 -14.51
CA GLY A 25 21.38 4.25 -15.54
C GLY A 25 22.62 4.96 -16.05
N GLY A 26 23.55 5.30 -15.17
CA GLY A 26 24.84 5.89 -15.54
C GLY A 26 25.70 4.95 -16.39
N TRP A 27 25.75 3.67 -16.02
CA TRP A 27 26.51 2.66 -16.76
C TRP A 27 25.91 2.37 -18.16
N ALA A 28 24.58 2.19 -18.25
CA ALA A 28 23.90 1.93 -19.52
C ALA A 28 24.02 3.10 -20.52
N LEU A 29 23.97 4.34 -20.02
CA LEU A 29 24.15 5.52 -20.86
C LEU A 29 25.59 5.63 -21.37
N ALA A 30 26.58 5.43 -20.49
CA ALA A 30 27.99 5.45 -20.87
C ALA A 30 28.28 4.43 -21.99
N GLN A 31 27.65 3.25 -21.93
CA GLN A 31 27.78 2.21 -22.93
C GLN A 31 27.15 2.60 -24.28
N GLY A 32 25.95 3.20 -24.29
CA GLY A 32 25.29 3.64 -25.52
C GLY A 32 26.06 4.74 -26.26
N ILE A 33 26.62 5.70 -25.51
CA ILE A 33 27.40 6.81 -26.08
C ILE A 33 28.69 6.31 -26.74
N ALA A 34 29.41 5.40 -26.09
CA ALA A 34 30.67 4.86 -26.59
C ALA A 34 30.52 4.09 -27.91
N GLN A 35 29.36 3.47 -28.15
CA GLN A 35 29.14 2.58 -29.28
C GLN A 35 28.65 3.29 -30.55
N VAL A 36 27.92 4.40 -30.39
CA VAL A 36 27.26 5.10 -31.51
C VAL A 36 28.12 6.22 -32.09
N LEU A 37 28.90 6.91 -31.24
CA LEU A 37 29.67 8.08 -31.67
C LEU A 37 30.75 7.83 -32.75
N PRO A 38 31.48 6.70 -32.76
CA PRO A 38 32.52 6.47 -33.77
C PRO A 38 32.00 6.22 -35.19
N VAL A 39 30.70 5.91 -35.35
CA VAL A 39 30.10 5.47 -36.62
C VAL A 39 29.87 6.60 -37.63
N PHE A 40 29.82 7.86 -37.19
CA PHE A 40 29.26 8.94 -37.99
C PHE A 40 30.28 9.95 -38.56
N ASP A 41 31.60 9.75 -38.44
CA ASP A 41 32.66 10.67 -38.94
C ASP A 41 32.41 12.16 -38.60
N ILE A 42 31.74 12.42 -37.47
CA ILE A 42 31.30 13.77 -37.09
C ILE A 42 32.51 14.56 -36.58
N PRO A 43 32.68 15.84 -37.00
CA PRO A 43 33.70 16.72 -36.45
C PRO A 43 33.68 16.73 -34.90
N ASN A 44 34.83 16.49 -34.29
CA ASN A 44 34.96 16.28 -32.83
C ASN A 44 34.32 17.38 -31.97
N TRP A 45 34.22 18.62 -32.45
CA TRP A 45 33.60 19.72 -31.72
C TRP A 45 32.08 19.54 -31.56
N VAL A 46 31.39 18.97 -32.56
CA VAL A 46 29.96 18.66 -32.53
C VAL A 46 29.70 17.49 -31.58
N VAL A 47 30.51 16.44 -31.68
CA VAL A 47 30.46 15.29 -30.76
C VAL A 47 30.64 15.77 -29.32
N ARG A 48 31.60 16.67 -29.07
CA ARG A 48 31.86 17.21 -27.74
C ARG A 48 30.70 18.03 -27.21
N LEU A 49 30.06 18.87 -28.04
CA LEU A 49 28.86 19.60 -27.65
C LEU A 49 27.69 18.67 -27.31
N ILE A 50 27.44 17.65 -28.13
CA ILE A 50 26.36 16.67 -27.90
C ILE A 50 26.62 15.86 -26.63
N VAL A 51 27.85 15.38 -26.44
CA VAL A 51 28.25 14.65 -25.22
C VAL A 51 28.07 15.53 -23.99
N VAL A 52 28.50 16.80 -24.04
CA VAL A 52 28.32 17.73 -22.90
C VAL A 52 26.83 17.97 -22.64
N LEU A 53 26.01 18.14 -23.67
CA LEU A 53 24.56 18.38 -23.54
C LEU A 53 23.83 17.14 -23.00
N ILE A 54 24.22 15.93 -23.39
CA ILE A 54 23.66 14.68 -22.86
C ILE A 54 24.15 14.42 -21.44
N VAL A 55 25.43 14.61 -21.15
CA VAL A 55 26.00 14.42 -19.80
C VAL A 55 25.42 15.43 -18.81
N LEU A 56 25.09 16.66 -19.23
CA LEU A 56 24.41 17.65 -18.40
C LEU A 56 22.89 17.45 -18.36
N GLY A 57 22.27 17.11 -19.49
CA GLY A 57 20.83 16.96 -19.63
C GLY A 57 20.29 15.66 -19.03
N PHE A 58 21.08 14.59 -18.99
CA PHE A 58 20.65 13.30 -18.48
C PHE A 58 20.49 13.26 -16.95
N PRO A 59 21.41 13.82 -16.13
CA PRO A 59 21.17 14.03 -14.70
C PRO A 59 19.92 14.89 -14.44
N VAL A 60 19.68 15.90 -15.27
CA VAL A 60 18.49 16.78 -15.18
C VAL A 60 17.21 16.03 -15.54
N ALA A 61 17.21 15.26 -16.63
CA ALA A 61 16.08 14.44 -17.04
C ALA A 61 15.74 13.35 -16.01
N LEU A 62 16.76 12.75 -15.39
CA LEU A 62 16.56 11.72 -14.36
C LEU A 62 16.16 12.30 -12.99
N THR A 63 16.68 13.47 -12.60
CA THR A 63 16.22 14.19 -11.39
C THR A 63 14.79 14.70 -11.56
N LEU A 64 14.42 15.17 -12.75
CA LEU A 64 13.04 15.53 -13.09
C LEU A 64 12.13 14.30 -13.15
N SER A 65 12.60 13.18 -13.72
CA SER A 65 11.86 11.91 -13.71
C SER A 65 11.61 11.45 -12.27
N TRP A 66 12.61 11.53 -11.39
CA TRP A 66 12.46 11.22 -9.96
C TRP A 66 11.49 12.17 -9.23
N PHE A 67 11.50 13.46 -9.57
CA PHE A 67 10.56 14.44 -9.04
C PHE A 67 9.11 14.18 -9.52
N PHE A 68 8.94 13.77 -10.78
CA PHE A 68 7.64 13.47 -11.38
C PHE A 68 7.07 12.10 -10.95
N ASP A 69 7.90 11.07 -10.79
CA ASP A 69 7.46 9.73 -10.38
C ASP A 69 7.02 9.66 -8.90
N LEU A 70 7.56 10.54 -8.05
CA LEU A 70 7.12 10.65 -6.65
C LEU A 70 5.71 11.27 -6.53
N THR A 71 5.28 12.04 -7.53
CA THR A 71 4.00 12.78 -7.51
C THR A 71 2.82 11.95 -8.04
N ARG A 72 3.06 10.81 -8.71
CA ARG A 72 1.99 9.97 -9.30
C ARG A 72 1.71 8.64 -8.60
N TYR A 73 2.52 8.22 -7.62
CA TYR A 73 2.26 7.03 -6.78
C TYR A 73 1.64 7.36 -5.41
N GLY A 74 1.21 8.61 -5.21
CA GLY A 74 0.69 9.11 -3.93
C GLY A 74 -0.71 9.72 -3.97
N ILE A 75 -1.56 9.39 -4.96
CA ILE A 75 -2.95 9.86 -5.00
C ILE A 75 -3.89 8.69 -4.74
N VAL A 76 -4.04 8.36 -3.44
CA VAL A 76 -5.37 7.96 -2.97
C VAL A 76 -6.19 9.23 -3.01
N ARG A 77 -7.21 9.27 -3.87
CA ARG A 77 -8.27 10.26 -3.77
C ARG A 77 -8.86 10.14 -2.37
N THR A 78 -8.49 11.01 -1.45
CA THR A 78 -9.41 11.40 -0.40
C THR A 78 -10.60 12.02 -1.14
N PRO A 79 -11.83 11.49 -1.01
CA PRO A 79 -13.00 12.21 -1.43
C PRO A 79 -12.95 13.61 -0.83
N ASP A 80 -13.16 14.60 -1.68
CA ASP A 80 -13.13 16.02 -1.37
C ASP A 80 -13.88 16.35 -0.08
N ARG A 81 -13.19 17.10 0.79
CA ARG A 81 -13.73 18.27 1.51
C ARG A 81 -15.23 18.21 1.86
N ALA A 82 -15.54 17.68 3.03
CA ALA A 82 -16.64 18.24 3.83
C ALA A 82 -16.15 19.58 4.43
N PRO A 83 -17.00 20.62 4.52
CA PRO A 83 -16.59 21.95 4.94
C PRO A 83 -16.02 21.93 6.36
N GLU A 84 -15.03 22.77 6.56
CA GLU A 84 -14.38 23.10 7.83
C GLU A 84 -15.42 23.45 8.90
N VAL A 85 -15.78 22.47 9.72
CA VAL A 85 -16.60 22.69 10.92
C VAL A 85 -15.67 23.21 12.01
N LYS A 86 -15.82 24.50 12.26
CA LYS A 86 -15.30 25.26 13.41
C LYS A 86 -15.40 24.40 14.68
N ILE A 87 -14.25 24.03 15.24
CA ILE A 87 -14.16 23.27 16.49
C ILE A 87 -14.76 24.13 17.60
N GLN A 88 -15.98 23.80 18.01
CA GLN A 88 -16.52 24.09 19.32
C GLN A 88 -16.75 22.75 20.00
N ASN A 89 -16.17 22.63 21.20
CA ASN A 89 -16.25 21.48 22.09
C ASN A 89 -17.53 20.66 21.93
N ALA A 90 -17.40 19.43 21.45
CA ALA A 90 -18.47 18.44 21.50
C ALA A 90 -17.86 17.04 21.70
N GLU A 91 -18.52 16.30 22.59
CA GLU A 91 -18.43 14.91 22.99
C GLU A 91 -18.08 13.89 21.88
N PRO A 92 -17.69 12.64 22.24
CA PRO A 92 -17.24 11.62 21.28
C PRO A 92 -18.22 11.48 20.12
N SER A 93 -17.78 11.96 18.95
CA SER A 93 -18.60 12.07 17.76
C SER A 93 -19.14 10.72 17.28
N ALA A 94 -20.45 10.70 17.02
CA ALA A 94 -21.27 9.61 16.49
C ALA A 94 -20.81 9.00 15.12
N SER A 95 -19.63 9.35 14.61
CA SER A 95 -19.05 8.75 13.40
C SER A 95 -18.43 7.37 13.63
N SER A 96 -18.24 6.98 14.90
CA SER A 96 -17.84 5.62 15.29
C SER A 96 -18.96 4.60 14.99
N ASP A 97 -20.23 4.97 15.19
CA ASP A 97 -21.34 4.00 15.12
C ASP A 97 -21.59 3.45 13.72
N LYS A 98 -21.40 4.25 12.66
CA LYS A 98 -21.55 3.79 11.26
C LYS A 98 -20.21 3.38 10.65
N SER A 99 -19.50 2.49 11.34
CA SER A 99 -18.25 1.95 10.82
C SER A 99 -18.06 0.47 11.14
N ILE A 100 -17.45 -0.25 10.20
CA ILE A 100 -17.32 -1.71 10.26
C ILE A 100 -15.92 -2.19 9.85
N ALA A 101 -15.41 -3.18 10.58
CA ALA A 101 -14.28 -3.98 10.15
C ALA A 101 -14.76 -5.40 9.82
N VAL A 102 -14.20 -6.00 8.77
CA VAL A 102 -14.41 -7.42 8.45
C VAL A 102 -13.11 -8.16 8.68
N LEU A 103 -13.12 -9.13 9.59
CA LEU A 103 -11.98 -10.00 9.86
C LEU A 103 -11.95 -11.17 8.86
N PRO A 104 -10.76 -11.74 8.58
CA PRO A 104 -10.65 -12.96 7.79
C PRO A 104 -11.49 -14.08 8.40
N PHE A 105 -12.25 -14.80 7.58
CA PHE A 105 -13.09 -15.87 8.09
C PHE A 105 -12.23 -17.08 8.43
N ASN A 106 -12.45 -17.65 9.61
CA ASN A 106 -11.73 -18.83 10.07
C ASN A 106 -12.16 -20.07 9.30
N ASP A 107 -11.20 -20.85 8.82
CA ASP A 107 -11.46 -22.16 8.23
C ASP A 107 -11.66 -23.21 9.34
N LEU A 108 -12.89 -23.73 9.43
CA LEU A 108 -13.29 -24.82 10.33
C LEU A 108 -13.49 -26.15 9.59
N SER A 109 -12.98 -26.25 8.35
CA SER A 109 -12.95 -27.51 7.60
C SER A 109 -11.97 -28.48 8.25
N PRO A 110 -12.24 -29.80 8.24
CA PRO A 110 -11.36 -30.79 8.89
C PRO A 110 -9.92 -30.76 8.39
N ALA A 111 -9.72 -30.45 7.10
CA ALA A 111 -8.40 -30.41 6.46
C ALA A 111 -7.65 -29.07 6.62
N LYS A 112 -8.33 -27.99 7.07
CA LYS A 112 -7.77 -26.62 7.23
C LYS A 112 -6.99 -26.08 6.03
N ASP A 113 -7.30 -26.54 4.83
CA ASP A 113 -6.61 -26.24 3.58
C ASP A 113 -7.33 -25.15 2.76
N HIS A 114 -8.32 -24.47 3.33
CA HIS A 114 -9.18 -23.51 2.64
C HIS A 114 -9.16 -22.10 3.25
N ALA A 115 -8.07 -21.74 3.94
CA ALA A 115 -7.90 -20.40 4.50
C ALA A 115 -8.04 -19.28 3.44
N TYR A 116 -7.58 -19.53 2.21
CA TYR A 116 -7.73 -18.60 1.08
C TYR A 116 -9.19 -18.27 0.76
N PHE A 117 -10.10 -19.22 0.99
CA PHE A 117 -11.51 -19.04 0.72
C PHE A 117 -12.16 -18.12 1.76
N GLY A 118 -11.79 -18.28 3.03
CA GLY A 118 -12.22 -17.38 4.11
C GLY A 118 -11.67 -15.96 3.96
N GLU A 119 -10.42 -15.82 3.48
CA GLU A 119 -9.84 -14.52 3.14
C GLU A 119 -10.52 -13.87 1.93
N GLY A 120 -10.80 -14.64 0.88
CA GLY A 120 -11.49 -14.15 -0.31
C GLY A 120 -12.90 -13.65 0.01
N ILE A 121 -13.66 -14.38 0.85
CA ILE A 121 -14.98 -13.90 1.31
C ILE A 121 -14.86 -12.59 2.07
N ALA A 122 -13.89 -12.46 2.99
CA ALA A 122 -13.67 -11.23 3.72
C ALA A 122 -13.33 -10.05 2.80
N GLU A 123 -12.53 -10.30 1.76
CA GLU A 123 -12.18 -9.30 0.75
C GLU A 123 -13.39 -8.83 -0.07
N GLU A 124 -14.22 -9.76 -0.54
CA GLU A 124 -15.45 -9.44 -1.25
C GLU A 124 -16.43 -8.65 -0.37
N LEU A 125 -16.56 -9.02 0.91
CA LEU A 125 -17.40 -8.28 1.86
C LEU A 125 -16.86 -6.87 2.12
N LEU A 126 -15.55 -6.70 2.29
CA LEU A 126 -14.94 -5.37 2.43
C LEU A 126 -15.22 -4.50 1.19
N GLY A 127 -15.08 -5.07 0.00
CA GLY A 127 -15.36 -4.39 -1.26
C GLY A 127 -16.83 -4.00 -1.43
N ALA A 128 -17.76 -4.87 -1.04
CA ALA A 128 -19.19 -4.61 -1.08
C ALA A 128 -19.60 -3.54 -0.06
N LEU A 129 -19.11 -3.64 1.18
CA LEU A 129 -19.43 -2.67 2.25
C LEU A 129 -18.83 -1.30 1.98
N ALA A 130 -17.68 -1.22 1.29
CA ALA A 130 -17.05 0.05 0.94
C ALA A 130 -17.87 0.89 -0.06
N LYS A 131 -18.84 0.28 -0.76
CA LYS A 131 -19.76 0.98 -1.68
C LYS A 131 -21.01 1.51 -0.98
N VAL A 132 -21.19 1.22 0.31
CA VAL A 132 -22.36 1.68 1.07
C VAL A 132 -22.13 3.12 1.52
N ASP A 133 -22.96 4.04 1.02
CA ASP A 133 -22.86 5.45 1.36
C ASP A 133 -23.02 5.68 2.87
N GLY A 134 -22.10 6.46 3.44
CA GLY A 134 -22.10 6.77 4.87
C GLY A 134 -21.66 5.63 5.80
N LEU A 135 -21.15 4.51 5.27
CA LEU A 135 -20.53 3.44 6.06
C LEU A 135 -19.01 3.47 5.91
N ARG A 136 -18.30 3.66 7.02
CA ARG A 136 -16.83 3.65 7.02
C ARG A 136 -16.29 2.23 7.21
N VAL A 137 -15.53 1.75 6.23
CA VAL A 137 -14.93 0.41 6.30
C VAL A 137 -13.46 0.50 6.72
N ALA A 138 -13.05 -0.30 7.71
CA ALA A 138 -11.64 -0.40 8.10
C ALA A 138 -10.79 -0.96 6.97
N ALA A 139 -9.56 -0.45 6.83
CA ALA A 139 -8.65 -0.88 5.78
C ALA A 139 -8.35 -2.38 5.87
N ARG A 140 -8.39 -3.07 4.72
CA ARG A 140 -8.12 -4.51 4.61
C ARG A 140 -6.89 -4.96 5.38
N ARG A 141 -5.74 -4.30 5.18
CA ARG A 141 -4.48 -4.64 5.84
C ARG A 141 -4.55 -4.53 7.37
N SER A 142 -5.31 -3.56 7.87
CA SER A 142 -5.49 -3.36 9.31
C SER A 142 -6.37 -4.44 9.91
N SER A 143 -7.46 -4.82 9.23
CA SER A 143 -8.33 -5.93 9.67
C SER A 143 -7.62 -7.28 9.62
N PHE A 144 -6.84 -7.54 8.56
CA PHE A 144 -6.13 -8.81 8.36
C PHE A 144 -4.95 -8.99 9.32
N TRP A 145 -4.42 -7.91 9.90
CA TRP A 145 -3.37 -7.98 10.95
C TRP A 145 -3.82 -8.74 12.19
N PHE A 146 -5.13 -8.86 12.42
CA PHE A 146 -5.70 -9.56 13.58
C PHE A 146 -5.96 -11.06 13.38
N LYS A 147 -5.72 -11.61 12.18
CA LYS A 147 -6.02 -13.02 11.85
C LYS A 147 -5.44 -14.02 12.84
N ASP A 148 -4.16 -13.85 13.18
CA ASP A 148 -3.42 -14.79 14.04
C ASP A 148 -3.30 -14.27 15.48
N LYS A 149 -4.10 -13.26 15.84
CA LYS A 149 -4.08 -12.65 17.17
C LYS A 149 -5.30 -13.10 17.96
N GLN A 150 -5.06 -13.57 19.17
CA GLN A 150 -6.10 -13.84 20.16
C GLN A 150 -6.51 -12.52 20.83
N ALA A 151 -7.03 -11.59 20.03
CA ALA A 151 -7.55 -10.32 20.52
C ALA A 151 -9.08 -10.42 20.63
N GLU A 152 -9.65 -9.83 21.67
CA GLU A 152 -11.11 -9.78 21.80
C GLU A 152 -11.69 -8.79 20.78
N LEU A 153 -12.89 -9.08 20.24
CA LEU A 153 -13.56 -8.22 19.27
C LEU A 153 -13.72 -6.76 19.72
N ALA A 154 -13.93 -6.52 21.03
CA ALA A 154 -14.02 -5.17 21.58
C ALA A 154 -12.68 -4.41 21.48
N GLU A 155 -11.56 -5.10 21.73
CA GLU A 155 -10.22 -4.54 21.56
C GLU A 155 -9.91 -4.25 20.09
N ILE A 156 -10.30 -5.17 19.20
CA ILE A 156 -10.16 -4.99 17.75
C ILE A 156 -10.96 -3.77 17.28
N ALA A 157 -12.22 -3.64 17.73
CA ALA A 157 -13.06 -2.50 17.44
C ALA A 157 -12.40 -1.18 17.89
N GLY A 158 -11.82 -1.16 19.09
CA GLY A 158 -11.07 -0.01 19.61
C GLY A 158 -9.85 0.33 18.76
N LYS A 159 -8.99 -0.66 18.45
CA LYS A 159 -7.76 -0.46 17.67
C LYS A 159 -8.02 -0.06 16.22
N LEU A 160 -9.08 -0.58 15.61
CA LEU A 160 -9.51 -0.21 14.26
C LEU A 160 -10.41 1.04 14.25
N ASN A 161 -10.77 1.55 15.42
CA ASN A 161 -11.69 2.66 15.64
C ASN A 161 -13.05 2.44 14.94
N VAL A 162 -13.59 1.21 14.97
CA VAL A 162 -14.88 0.87 14.34
C VAL A 162 -15.99 0.65 15.37
N GLY A 163 -17.23 0.88 14.97
CA GLY A 163 -18.43 0.61 15.78
C GLY A 163 -18.85 -0.86 15.74
N HIS A 164 -18.54 -1.55 14.64
CA HIS A 164 -18.88 -2.96 14.45
C HIS A 164 -17.69 -3.75 13.93
N VAL A 165 -17.58 -5.00 14.39
CA VAL A 165 -16.65 -5.98 13.82
C VAL A 165 -17.46 -7.18 13.36
N LEU A 166 -17.29 -7.53 12.09
CA LEU A 166 -17.81 -8.74 11.48
C LEU A 166 -16.70 -9.79 11.51
N GLU A 167 -16.97 -10.90 12.19
CA GLU A 167 -16.16 -12.10 12.13
C GLU A 167 -17.00 -13.25 11.58
N GLY A 168 -16.34 -14.32 11.18
CA GLY A 168 -17.04 -15.51 10.75
C GLY A 168 -16.14 -16.71 10.58
N SER A 169 -16.78 -17.83 10.32
CA SER A 169 -16.12 -19.07 9.98
C SER A 169 -16.72 -19.66 8.72
N VAL A 170 -15.87 -20.29 7.94
CA VAL A 170 -16.27 -21.08 6.79
C VAL A 170 -15.93 -22.54 7.04
N ARG A 171 -16.83 -23.42 6.62
CA ARG A 171 -16.58 -24.85 6.57
C ARG A 171 -16.98 -25.36 5.20
N ARG A 172 -16.05 -26.00 4.50
CA ARG A 172 -16.30 -26.68 3.24
C ARG A 172 -16.35 -28.18 3.48
N ASP A 173 -17.36 -28.81 2.90
CA ASP A 173 -17.54 -30.26 2.90
C ASP A 173 -17.92 -30.69 1.48
N GLY A 174 -16.91 -31.16 0.74
CA GLY A 174 -17.01 -31.44 -0.70
C GLY A 174 -17.52 -30.24 -1.50
N ASN A 175 -18.75 -30.35 -2.00
CA ASN A 175 -19.41 -29.34 -2.82
C ASN A 175 -20.34 -28.40 -2.03
N ARG A 176 -20.37 -28.49 -0.70
CA ARG A 176 -21.18 -27.61 0.16
C ARG A 176 -20.29 -26.68 0.96
N VAL A 177 -20.67 -25.41 1.00
CA VAL A 177 -20.03 -24.37 1.82
C VAL A 177 -21.02 -23.93 2.87
N ARG A 178 -20.61 -23.97 4.14
CA ARG A 178 -21.36 -23.40 5.27
C ARG A 178 -20.59 -22.20 5.80
N ILE A 179 -21.26 -21.05 5.83
CA ILE A 179 -20.72 -19.80 6.36
C ILE A 179 -21.51 -19.47 7.63
N ARG A 180 -20.81 -19.13 8.70
CA ARG A 180 -21.39 -18.58 9.92
C ARG A 180 -20.75 -17.22 10.17
N THR A 181 -21.56 -16.19 10.34
CA THR A 181 -21.11 -14.83 10.69
C THR A 181 -21.54 -14.51 12.11
N THR A 182 -20.67 -13.79 12.82
CA THR A 182 -20.97 -13.18 14.11
C THR A 182 -20.61 -11.70 13.99
N GLN A 183 -21.52 -10.83 14.40
CA GLN A 183 -21.27 -9.40 14.47
C GLN A 183 -21.36 -9.00 15.93
N LYS A 184 -20.32 -8.33 16.45
CA LYS A 184 -20.34 -7.77 17.81
C LYS A 184 -20.31 -6.24 17.73
N PRO A 185 -21.28 -5.54 18.34
CA PRO A 185 -21.22 -4.09 18.48
C PRO A 185 -20.17 -3.71 19.53
N ARG A 186 -19.55 -2.54 19.37
CA ARG A 186 -18.67 -1.96 20.38
C ARG A 186 -19.53 -1.54 21.59
N ILE A 187 -19.37 -2.24 22.71
CA ILE A 187 -20.01 -1.89 23.98
C ILE A 187 -19.12 -0.83 24.64
N PHE A 188 -19.68 0.34 24.93
CA PHE A 188 -19.00 1.47 25.57
C PHE A 188 -18.75 1.22 27.06
#